data_AF-A0A8H4BGH1-F1
#
_entry.id   AF-A0A8H4BGH1-F1
#
_cell.length_a   1.000
_cell.length_b   1.000
_cell.length_c   1.000
_cell.angle_alpha   90.00
_cell.angle_beta   90.00
_cell.angle_gamma   90.00
#
_symmetry.space_group_name_H-M   'P 1'
#
loop_
_entity.id
_entity.type
_entity.pdbx_description
1 polymer ?
#
loop_
_entity_poly.entity_id
_entity_poly.type
_entity_poly.pdbx_seq_one_letter_code
_entity_poly.pdbx_strand_id
1 'polypeptide(L)'
;MVANYSLCFPIVAARHRLQAIPTLHSYERDTPLYGIHTILYTYRQGGIRRLYPGFGLGLIGQTLSATYESGLNQVMSPMIASANKTSTLLGSLTALLAKGLALLINIPLYPLYRNALILRVQQASSSSQLVIHDPHDFIRLYKQDVRAFWPGNVHHRQLMHGFIPSCVLNLITEKLLIYIYRHLFQSFSSNSTTTTATGTIDSNSNENLTAAATANASSLGAGQNTSSASLASAHTKKKRESTVLHTFYPEIACGVISSIITRALSYPVETVIYKLMVQDTGVLAVNTNYKGFLDCVKRTWYEEGGWKAFYPGWGIGVLEIGMGYLILEASWWAYRATQWKLQVPGTSDTRAVRKARKLRERLL
;
A
#
# COMPACT_ATOMS: atom_id res chain seq x y z
N MET A 1 -2.17 12.02 -1.56
CA MET A 1 -1.10 11.01 -1.67
C MET A 1 0.20 11.48 -1.00
N VAL A 2 0.99 12.39 -1.60
CA VAL A 2 2.32 12.79 -1.07
C VAL A 2 2.27 13.36 0.35
N ALA A 3 1.30 14.22 0.68
CA ALA A 3 1.20 14.83 2.01
C ALA A 3 0.95 13.79 3.12
N ASN A 4 0.10 12.77 2.86
CA ASN A 4 -0.12 11.68 3.81
C ASN A 4 1.15 10.86 3.99
N TYR A 5 1.81 10.51 2.88
CA TYR A 5 3.08 9.80 2.90
C TYR A 5 4.14 10.56 3.71
N SER A 6 4.29 11.86 3.52
CA SER A 6 5.23 12.71 4.26
C SER A 6 4.96 12.75 5.77
N LEU A 7 3.70 12.79 6.20
CA LEU A 7 3.35 12.83 7.62
C LEU A 7 3.51 11.48 8.31
N CYS A 8 3.17 10.39 7.60
CA CYS A 8 3.28 9.04 8.15
C CYS A 8 4.70 8.46 8.02
N PHE A 9 5.56 9.01 7.16
CA PHE A 9 6.89 8.46 6.86
C PHE A 9 7.76 8.18 8.10
N PRO A 10 7.86 9.09 9.09
CA PRO A 10 8.59 8.82 10.34
C PRO A 10 8.17 7.52 11.04
N ILE A 11 6.86 7.28 11.08
CA ILE A 11 6.26 6.11 11.72
C ILE A 11 6.55 4.86 10.89
N VAL A 12 6.41 4.96 9.57
CA VAL A 12 6.75 3.87 8.64
C VAL A 12 8.23 3.50 8.74
N ALA A 13 9.13 4.48 8.78
CA ALA A 13 10.56 4.26 8.90
C ALA A 13 10.91 3.58 10.24
N ALA A 14 10.30 4.02 11.34
CA ALA A 14 10.47 3.39 12.65
C ALA A 14 9.98 1.92 12.66
N ARG A 15 8.83 1.64 12.04
CA ARG A 15 8.31 0.28 11.89
C ARG A 15 9.24 -0.59 11.05
N HIS A 16 9.66 -0.11 9.89
CA HIS A 16 10.56 -0.85 8.98
C HIS A 16 11.88 -1.22 9.65
N ARG A 17 12.41 -0.34 10.52
CA ARG A 17 13.58 -0.64 11.35
C ARG A 17 13.35 -1.85 12.25
N LEU A 18 12.25 -1.86 12.99
CA LEU A 18 11.94 -2.98 13.90
C LEU A 18 11.67 -4.29 13.15
N GLN A 19 11.04 -4.23 11.97
CA GLN A 19 10.76 -5.43 11.18
C GLN A 19 12.02 -6.06 10.58
N ALA A 20 13.03 -5.25 10.23
CA ALA A 20 14.24 -5.72 9.57
C ALA A 20 15.29 -6.29 10.54
N ILE A 21 15.34 -5.81 11.79
CA ILE A 21 16.38 -6.20 12.75
C ILE A 21 15.88 -7.41 13.57
N PRO A 22 16.53 -8.59 13.45
CA PRO A 22 16.21 -9.74 14.28
C PRO A 22 16.61 -9.44 15.73
N THR A 23 15.62 -9.43 16.63
CA THR A 23 15.83 -9.13 18.05
C THR A 23 15.08 -10.14 18.91
N LEU A 24 15.79 -10.76 19.85
CA LEU A 24 15.20 -11.63 20.86
C LEU A 24 14.16 -10.85 21.68
N HIS A 25 12.95 -11.41 21.80
CA HIS A 25 11.86 -10.86 22.62
C HIS A 25 11.44 -9.42 22.26
N SER A 26 11.58 -9.00 20.99
CA SER A 26 11.15 -7.66 20.53
C SER A 26 9.69 -7.36 20.87
N TYR A 27 8.84 -8.40 20.81
CA TYR A 27 7.40 -8.31 21.06
C TYR A 27 7.03 -7.79 22.46
N GLU A 28 7.90 -7.94 23.46
CA GLU A 28 7.62 -7.45 24.83
C GLU A 28 7.62 -5.92 24.91
N ARG A 29 8.32 -5.27 23.97
CA ARG A 29 8.47 -3.81 23.91
C ARG A 29 7.57 -3.17 22.86
N ASP A 30 6.83 -3.96 22.08
CA ASP A 30 6.02 -3.50 20.96
C ASP A 30 4.73 -2.81 21.42
N THR A 31 4.86 -1.55 21.84
CA THR A 31 3.74 -0.67 22.19
C THR A 31 3.74 0.58 21.29
N PRO A 32 2.58 1.22 21.06
CA PRO A 32 2.53 2.49 20.32
C PRO A 32 3.37 3.58 21.00
N LEU A 33 3.43 3.56 22.34
CA LEU A 33 4.26 4.46 23.13
C LEU A 33 5.76 4.24 22.87
N TYR A 34 6.20 2.99 22.78
CA TYR A 34 7.57 2.67 22.39
C TYR A 34 7.91 3.21 20.99
N GLY A 35 6.96 3.14 20.05
CA GLY A 35 7.09 3.76 18.73
C GLY A 35 7.33 5.26 18.79
N ILE A 36 6.50 5.98 19.58
CA ILE A 36 6.65 7.43 19.80
C ILE A 36 8.00 7.74 20.43
N HIS A 37 8.40 6.99 21.46
CA HIS A 37 9.70 7.15 22.11
C HIS A 37 10.86 6.95 21.12
N THR A 38 10.78 5.93 20.26
CA THR A 38 11.79 5.63 19.24
C THR A 38 11.92 6.75 18.21
N ILE A 39 10.79 7.32 17.78
CA ILE A 39 10.73 8.47 16.87
C ILE A 39 11.34 9.71 17.53
N LEU A 40 10.94 10.02 18.76
CA LEU A 40 11.46 11.17 19.52
C LEU A 40 12.96 11.03 19.82
N TYR A 41 13.41 9.83 20.16
CA TYR A 41 14.83 9.53 20.35
C TYR A 41 15.63 9.77 19.06
N THR A 42 15.11 9.28 17.92
CA THR A 42 15.73 9.50 16.60
C THR A 42 15.82 10.99 16.27
N TYR A 43 14.74 11.75 16.55
CA TYR A 43 14.69 13.19 16.34
C TYR A 43 15.70 13.93 17.22
N ARG A 44 15.82 13.59 18.50
CA ARG A 44 16.79 14.21 19.42
C ARG A 44 18.25 13.95 19.01
N GLN A 45 18.53 12.78 18.44
CA GLN A 45 19.89 12.40 18.08
C GLN A 45 20.44 13.10 16.82
N GLY A 46 19.59 13.49 15.86
CA GLY A 46 20.08 14.09 14.60
C GLY A 46 19.06 14.90 13.82
N GLY A 47 18.07 15.45 14.51
CA GLY A 47 17.06 16.34 13.97
C GLY A 47 16.14 15.69 12.94
N ILE A 48 15.53 16.54 12.11
CA ILE A 48 14.48 16.13 11.18
C ILE A 48 15.01 15.27 10.03
N ARG A 49 16.28 15.44 9.62
CA ARG A 49 16.89 14.72 8.50
C ARG A 49 16.99 13.21 8.77
N ARG A 50 17.26 12.80 10.02
CA ARG A 50 17.33 11.38 10.41
C ARG A 50 15.97 10.68 10.50
N LEU A 51 14.89 11.45 10.46
CA LEU A 51 13.53 10.94 10.49
C LEU A 51 12.99 10.58 9.10
N TYR A 52 13.63 11.11 8.05
CA TYR A 52 13.25 10.90 6.65
C TYR A 52 14.28 10.14 5.79
N PRO A 53 14.94 9.07 6.29
CA PRO A 53 15.93 8.34 5.51
C PRO A 53 15.26 7.58 4.36
N GLY A 54 15.74 7.78 3.13
CA GLY A 54 15.19 7.11 1.95
C GLY A 54 13.78 7.56 1.56
N PHE A 55 13.30 8.70 2.06
CA PHE A 55 12.00 9.28 1.70
C PHE A 55 11.86 9.51 0.20
N GLY A 56 12.85 10.19 -0.41
CA GLY A 56 12.86 10.48 -1.85
C GLY A 56 12.89 9.24 -2.73
N LEU A 57 13.62 8.19 -2.32
CA LEU A 57 13.64 6.91 -3.04
C LEU A 57 12.28 6.22 -3.03
N GLY A 58 11.54 6.33 -1.92
CA GLY A 58 10.16 5.84 -1.83
C GLY A 58 9.23 6.57 -2.82
N LEU A 59 9.34 7.90 -2.92
CA LEU A 59 8.56 8.68 -3.88
C LEU A 59 8.90 8.34 -5.33
N ILE A 60 10.18 8.18 -5.63
CA ILE A 60 10.65 7.76 -6.97
C ILE A 60 10.08 6.39 -7.31
N GLY A 61 10.16 5.44 -6.38
CA GLY A 61 9.62 4.09 -6.60
C GLY A 61 8.12 4.06 -6.83
N GLN A 62 7.35 4.81 -6.04
CA GLN A 62 5.89 4.94 -6.21
C GLN A 62 5.52 5.59 -7.54
N THR A 63 6.23 6.67 -7.91
CA THR A 63 5.99 7.36 -9.19
C THR A 63 6.29 6.43 -10.36
N LEU A 64 7.43 5.74 -10.33
CA LEU A 64 7.83 4.80 -11.38
C LEU A 64 6.84 3.64 -11.52
N SER A 65 6.44 3.01 -10.41
CA SER A 65 5.47 1.92 -10.41
C SER A 65 4.11 2.38 -10.97
N ALA A 66 3.57 3.50 -10.47
CA ALA A 66 2.28 4.02 -10.92
C ALA A 66 2.28 4.44 -12.40
N THR A 67 3.34 5.12 -12.85
CA THR A 67 3.49 5.49 -14.27
C THR A 67 3.59 4.25 -15.15
N TYR A 68 4.34 3.23 -14.74
CA TYR A 68 4.49 2.00 -15.48
C TYR A 68 3.18 1.22 -15.58
N GLU A 69 2.48 1.03 -14.46
CA GLU A 69 1.22 0.30 -14.40
C GLU A 69 0.11 1.01 -15.18
N SER A 70 0.03 2.34 -15.09
CA SER A 70 -0.88 3.13 -15.91
C SER A 70 -0.58 2.97 -17.40
N GLY A 71 0.69 3.06 -17.80
CA GLY A 71 1.10 2.88 -19.19
C GLY A 71 0.78 1.48 -19.72
N LEU A 72 1.09 0.45 -18.93
CA LEU A 72 0.82 -0.94 -19.28
C LEU A 72 -0.69 -1.19 -19.40
N ASN A 73 -1.50 -0.69 -18.47
CA ASN A 73 -2.95 -0.85 -18.51
C ASN A 73 -3.58 -0.18 -19.73
N GLN A 74 -3.08 0.98 -20.17
CA GLN A 74 -3.57 1.65 -21.39
C GLN A 74 -3.31 0.82 -22.66
N VAL A 75 -2.16 0.18 -22.76
CA VAL A 75 -1.80 -0.64 -23.92
C VAL A 75 -2.49 -2.01 -23.87
N MET A 76 -2.55 -2.62 -22.70
CA MET A 76 -2.89 -4.02 -22.55
C MET A 76 -4.40 -4.27 -22.37
N SER A 77 -5.14 -3.34 -21.75
CA SER A 77 -6.60 -3.47 -21.60
C SER A 77 -7.36 -3.58 -22.94
N PRO A 78 -7.09 -2.78 -23.99
CA PRO A 78 -7.73 -2.98 -25.29
C PRO A 78 -7.27 -4.27 -25.98
N MET A 79 -6.00 -4.67 -25.82
CA MET A 79 -5.49 -5.93 -26.37
C MET A 79 -6.18 -7.15 -25.75
N ILE A 80 -6.33 -7.18 -24.42
CA ILE A 80 -7.03 -8.27 -23.72
C ILE A 80 -8.50 -8.31 -24.15
N ALA A 81 -9.17 -7.15 -24.26
CA ALA A 81 -10.55 -7.09 -24.72
C ALA A 81 -10.72 -7.60 -26.16
N SER A 82 -9.76 -7.30 -27.04
CA SER A 82 -9.73 -7.82 -28.41
C SER A 82 -9.47 -9.33 -28.44
N ALA A 83 -8.48 -9.81 -27.68
CA ALA A 83 -8.12 -11.23 -27.61
C ALA A 83 -9.25 -12.10 -27.06
N ASN A 84 -9.98 -11.62 -26.05
CA ASN A 84 -11.15 -12.29 -25.48
C ASN A 84 -12.29 -12.48 -26.49
N LYS A 85 -12.46 -11.57 -27.45
CA LYS A 85 -13.46 -11.72 -28.52
C LYS A 85 -13.12 -12.83 -29.50
N THR A 86 -11.84 -13.10 -29.71
CA THR A 86 -11.37 -14.17 -30.61
C THR A 86 -11.41 -15.53 -29.93
N SER A 87 -10.85 -15.65 -28.72
CA SER A 87 -10.95 -16.86 -27.91
C SER A 87 -10.60 -16.59 -26.44
N THR A 88 -11.23 -17.34 -25.54
CA THR A 88 -10.95 -17.26 -24.10
C THR A 88 -9.50 -17.64 -23.75
N LEU A 89 -8.91 -18.58 -24.49
CA LEU A 89 -7.50 -18.98 -24.30
C LEU A 89 -6.53 -17.85 -24.67
N LEU A 90 -6.75 -17.17 -25.80
CA LEU A 90 -5.92 -16.04 -26.22
C LEU A 90 -6.05 -14.86 -25.25
N GLY A 91 -7.25 -14.61 -24.74
CA GLY A 91 -7.50 -13.65 -23.66
C GLY A 91 -6.76 -13.98 -22.37
N SER A 92 -6.75 -15.25 -21.94
CA SER A 92 -5.99 -15.68 -20.76
C SER A 92 -4.48 -15.56 -20.97
N LEU A 93 -3.96 -15.91 -22.15
CA LEU A 93 -2.53 -15.79 -22.48
C LEU A 93 -2.07 -14.32 -22.51
N THR A 94 -2.87 -13.44 -23.12
CA THR A 94 -2.58 -11.99 -23.14
C THR A 94 -2.65 -11.38 -21.73
N ALA A 95 -3.58 -11.82 -20.88
CA ALA A 95 -3.62 -11.41 -19.47
C ALA A 95 -2.42 -11.94 -18.66
N LEU A 96 -1.93 -13.15 -18.94
CA LEU A 96 -0.71 -13.68 -18.33
C LEU A 96 0.51 -12.87 -18.75
N LEU A 97 0.60 -12.52 -20.04
CA LEU A 97 1.66 -11.66 -20.58
C LEU A 97 1.60 -10.25 -19.95
N ALA A 98 0.40 -9.69 -19.77
CA ALA A 98 0.19 -8.44 -19.05
C ALA A 98 0.79 -8.46 -17.65
N LYS A 99 0.50 -9.52 -16.88
CA LYS A 99 1.02 -9.71 -15.53
C LYS A 99 2.53 -10.00 -15.53
N GLY A 100 3.05 -10.73 -16.52
CA GLY A 100 4.48 -10.93 -16.72
C GLY A 100 5.23 -9.62 -16.97
N LEU A 101 4.72 -8.76 -17.85
CA LEU A 101 5.25 -7.42 -18.07
C LEU A 101 5.13 -6.56 -16.80
N ALA A 102 3.99 -6.62 -16.10
CA ALA A 102 3.81 -5.93 -14.82
C ALA A 102 4.85 -6.32 -13.76
N LEU A 103 5.37 -7.55 -13.80
CA LEU A 103 6.44 -8.00 -12.92
C LEU A 103 7.84 -7.55 -13.37
N LEU A 104 8.02 -7.18 -14.64
CA LEU A 104 9.31 -6.78 -15.19
C LEU A 104 9.82 -5.46 -14.61
N ILE A 105 8.93 -4.52 -14.27
CA ILE A 105 9.31 -3.29 -13.57
C ILE A 105 9.86 -3.56 -12.16
N ASN A 106 9.49 -4.69 -11.53
CA ASN A 106 10.01 -5.03 -10.22
C ASN A 106 11.50 -5.37 -10.24
N ILE A 107 12.09 -5.67 -11.40
CA ILE A 107 13.51 -5.97 -11.55
C ILE A 107 14.40 -4.78 -11.14
N PRO A 108 14.26 -3.57 -11.72
CA PRO A 108 14.99 -2.39 -11.24
C PRO A 108 14.43 -1.83 -9.92
N LEU A 109 13.15 -2.04 -9.65
CA LEU A 109 12.48 -1.46 -8.50
C LEU A 109 12.81 -2.19 -7.18
N TYR A 110 13.07 -3.50 -7.23
CA TYR A 110 13.43 -4.28 -6.05
C TYR A 110 14.76 -3.83 -5.43
N PRO A 111 15.87 -3.68 -6.17
CA PRO A 111 17.09 -3.05 -5.66
C PRO A 111 16.86 -1.64 -5.11
N LEU A 112 15.96 -0.86 -5.72
CA LEU A 112 15.62 0.48 -5.23
C LEU A 112 14.97 0.41 -3.84
N TYR A 113 13.96 -0.46 -3.66
CA TYR A 113 13.29 -0.67 -2.39
C TYR A 113 14.22 -1.27 -1.33
N ARG A 114 15.08 -2.21 -1.72
CA ARG A 114 16.10 -2.80 -0.84
C ARG A 114 17.04 -1.72 -0.31
N ASN A 115 17.60 -0.87 -1.18
CA ASN A 115 18.49 0.21 -0.75
C ASN A 115 17.74 1.30 0.05
N ALA A 116 16.48 1.58 -0.25
CA ALA A 116 15.65 2.46 0.57
C ALA A 116 15.41 1.88 1.98
N LEU A 117 15.21 0.56 2.09
CA LEU A 117 15.09 -0.13 3.37
C LEU A 117 16.41 -0.09 4.16
N ILE A 118 17.55 -0.31 3.50
CA ILE A 118 18.88 -0.19 4.11
C ILE A 118 19.08 1.20 4.72
N LEU A 119 18.74 2.26 3.98
CA LEU A 119 18.81 3.64 4.49
C LEU A 119 17.93 3.85 5.73
N ARG A 120 16.76 3.19 5.78
CA ARG A 120 15.88 3.25 6.95
C ARG A 120 16.48 2.48 8.13
N VAL A 121 17.07 1.31 7.92
CA VAL A 121 17.56 0.42 8.98
C VAL A 121 18.92 0.86 9.54
N GLN A 122 19.78 1.45 8.72
CA GLN A 122 21.11 1.87 9.16
C GLN A 122 21.02 2.94 10.26
N GLN A 123 21.67 2.67 11.38
CA GLN A 123 21.81 3.58 12.50
C GLN A 123 23.18 3.31 13.13
N ALA A 124 23.84 4.32 13.68
CA ALA A 124 25.01 4.08 14.51
C ALA A 124 24.54 3.53 15.87
N SER A 125 24.27 2.23 15.95
CA SER A 125 23.76 1.56 17.15
C SER A 125 24.46 0.22 17.34
N SER A 126 24.30 -0.44 18.49
CA SER A 126 24.93 -1.75 18.75
C SER A 126 24.44 -2.86 17.82
N SER A 127 23.24 -2.74 17.26
CA SER A 127 22.61 -3.75 16.39
C SER A 127 22.77 -3.50 14.90
N SER A 128 23.13 -2.27 14.48
CA SER A 128 23.28 -1.92 13.06
C SER A 128 24.44 -0.96 12.81
N GLN A 129 24.99 -1.02 11.60
CA GLN A 129 26.13 -0.21 11.16
C GLN A 129 25.72 0.68 9.98
N LEU A 130 26.48 1.77 9.79
CA LEU A 130 26.33 2.65 8.64
C LEU A 130 27.04 2.03 7.43
N VAL A 131 26.29 1.78 6.36
CA VAL A 131 26.83 1.20 5.11
C VAL A 131 26.81 2.23 3.98
N ILE A 132 25.83 3.13 3.97
CA ILE A 132 25.67 4.16 2.95
C ILE A 132 25.96 5.53 3.57
N HIS A 133 27.16 6.04 3.28
CA HIS A 133 27.58 7.39 3.66
C HIS A 133 27.24 8.41 2.58
N ASP A 134 27.60 8.10 1.33
CA ASP A 134 27.48 9.00 0.20
C ASP A 134 26.48 8.54 -0.88
N PRO A 135 25.92 9.46 -1.67
CA PRO A 135 25.08 9.11 -2.81
C PRO A 135 25.81 8.24 -3.85
N HIS A 136 27.14 8.36 -3.91
CA HIS A 136 27.96 7.51 -4.76
C HIS A 136 27.98 6.03 -4.29
N ASP A 137 28.06 5.79 -2.98
CA ASP A 137 27.99 4.45 -2.40
C ASP A 137 26.62 3.81 -2.67
N PHE A 138 25.56 4.61 -2.55
CA PHE A 138 24.21 4.20 -2.93
C PHE A 138 24.15 3.76 -4.41
N ILE A 139 24.68 4.56 -5.34
CA ILE A 139 24.67 4.23 -6.77
C ILE A 139 25.50 2.96 -7.03
N ARG A 140 26.63 2.79 -6.34
CA ARG A 140 27.48 1.60 -6.46
C ARG A 140 26.72 0.34 -6.02
N LEU A 141 26.08 0.37 -4.84
CA LEU A 141 25.28 -0.74 -4.31
C LEU A 141 24.07 -1.04 -5.19
N TYR A 142 23.35 -0.02 -5.64
CA TYR A 142 22.23 -0.19 -6.57
C TYR A 142 22.69 -0.86 -7.88
N LYS A 143 23.79 -0.40 -8.48
CA LYS A 143 24.35 -1.03 -9.70
C LYS A 143 24.85 -2.45 -9.45
N GLN A 144 25.34 -2.76 -8.25
CA GLN A 144 25.74 -4.12 -7.88
C GLN A 144 24.52 -5.03 -7.80
N ASP A 145 23.46 -4.59 -7.14
CA ASP A 145 22.21 -5.35 -6.98
C ASP A 145 21.49 -5.58 -8.32
N VAL A 146 21.43 -4.56 -9.18
CA VAL A 146 20.87 -4.70 -10.54
C VAL A 146 21.68 -5.71 -11.36
N ARG A 147 23.02 -5.68 -11.27
CA ARG A 147 23.87 -6.68 -11.94
C ARG A 147 23.75 -8.07 -11.33
N ALA A 148 23.44 -8.17 -10.04
CA ALA A 148 23.20 -9.45 -9.38
C ALA A 148 21.92 -10.13 -9.87
N PHE A 149 21.01 -9.40 -10.51
CA PHE A 149 19.81 -9.98 -11.12
C PHE A 149 20.12 -10.85 -12.34
N TRP A 150 21.25 -10.64 -13.02
CA TRP A 150 21.63 -11.43 -14.20
C TRP A 150 22.32 -12.76 -13.81
N PRO A 151 21.98 -13.89 -14.47
CA PRO A 151 22.61 -15.18 -14.19
C PRO A 151 24.10 -15.13 -14.51
N GLY A 152 24.93 -15.49 -13.53
CA GLY A 152 26.41 -15.42 -13.60
C GLY A 152 27.07 -14.71 -12.42
N ASN A 153 26.29 -14.05 -11.55
CA ASN A 153 26.81 -13.39 -10.36
C ASN A 153 26.64 -14.26 -9.11
N VAL A 154 27.62 -14.24 -8.20
CA VAL A 154 27.61 -15.02 -6.94
C VAL A 154 26.41 -14.65 -6.05
N HIS A 155 26.04 -13.37 -6.05
CA HIS A 155 24.94 -12.83 -5.24
C HIS A 155 23.55 -13.05 -5.87
N HIS A 156 23.47 -13.63 -7.07
CA HIS A 156 22.21 -13.84 -7.79
C HIS A 156 21.22 -14.68 -6.98
N ARG A 157 21.70 -15.79 -6.42
CA ARG A 157 20.85 -16.74 -5.69
C ARG A 157 20.25 -16.12 -4.42
N GLN A 158 21.04 -15.36 -3.67
CA GLN A 158 20.58 -14.67 -2.46
C GLN A 158 19.53 -13.59 -2.80
N LEU A 159 19.78 -12.79 -3.84
CA LEU A 159 18.82 -11.78 -4.29
C LEU A 159 17.50 -12.42 -4.75
N MET A 160 17.57 -13.53 -5.48
CA MET A 160 16.39 -14.27 -5.94
C MET A 160 15.55 -14.83 -4.78
N HIS A 161 16.19 -15.24 -3.68
CA HIS A 161 15.49 -15.72 -2.49
C HIS A 161 14.65 -14.65 -1.79
N GLY A 162 14.96 -13.37 -1.94
CA GLY A 162 14.10 -12.26 -1.46
C GLY A 162 13.14 -11.74 -2.55
N PHE A 163 13.60 -11.70 -3.81
CA PHE A 163 12.81 -11.16 -4.93
C PHE A 163 11.58 -12.01 -5.26
N ILE A 164 11.74 -13.34 -5.39
CA ILE A 164 10.65 -14.22 -5.79
C ILE A 164 9.50 -14.18 -4.76
N PRO A 165 9.75 -14.33 -3.44
CA PRO A 165 8.69 -14.19 -2.44
C PRO A 165 8.07 -12.79 -2.43
N SER A 166 8.85 -11.73 -2.71
CA SER A 166 8.31 -10.38 -2.79
C SER A 166 7.31 -10.22 -3.92
N CYS A 167 7.62 -10.72 -5.12
CA CYS A 167 6.71 -10.70 -6.26
C CYS A 167 5.44 -11.53 -6.00
N VAL A 168 5.60 -12.72 -5.42
CA VAL A 168 4.49 -13.61 -5.07
C VAL A 168 3.59 -12.97 -4.01
N LEU A 169 4.17 -12.45 -2.93
CA LEU A 169 3.43 -11.80 -1.85
C LEU A 169 2.61 -10.63 -2.39
N ASN A 170 3.22 -9.82 -3.23
CA ASN A 170 2.60 -8.66 -3.84
C ASN A 170 1.43 -9.01 -4.78
N LEU A 171 1.50 -10.14 -5.51
CA LEU A 171 0.36 -10.67 -6.27
C LEU A 171 -0.76 -11.17 -5.32
N ILE A 172 -0.38 -11.85 -4.25
CA ILE A 172 -1.32 -12.36 -3.24
C ILE A 172 -2.02 -11.20 -2.53
N THR A 173 -1.30 -10.16 -2.12
CA THR A 173 -1.85 -9.01 -1.39
C THR A 173 -2.88 -8.25 -2.23
N GLU A 174 -2.63 -8.08 -3.53
CA GLU A 174 -3.59 -7.46 -4.44
C GLU A 174 -4.90 -8.26 -4.49
N LYS A 175 -4.81 -9.58 -4.71
CA LYS A 175 -5.99 -10.45 -4.80
C LYS A 175 -6.72 -10.57 -3.46
N LEU A 176 -5.96 -10.67 -2.37
CA LEU A 176 -6.47 -10.75 -1.00
C LEU A 176 -7.22 -9.48 -0.63
N LEU A 177 -6.68 -8.30 -0.95
CA LEU A 177 -7.32 -7.01 -0.69
C LEU A 177 -8.68 -6.90 -1.38
N ILE A 178 -8.73 -7.25 -2.67
CA ILE A 178 -9.96 -7.20 -3.46
C ILE A 178 -10.98 -8.21 -2.93
N TYR A 179 -10.53 -9.41 -2.57
CA TYR A 179 -11.37 -10.46 -2.01
C TYR A 179 -12.00 -10.01 -0.68
N ILE A 180 -11.20 -9.51 0.26
CA ILE A 180 -11.69 -9.04 1.57
C ILE A 180 -12.63 -7.84 1.39
N TYR A 181 -12.27 -6.88 0.52
CA TYR A 181 -13.13 -5.74 0.23
C TYR A 181 -14.49 -6.19 -0.29
N ARG A 182 -14.53 -7.09 -1.28
CA ARG A 182 -15.78 -7.60 -1.85
C ARG A 182 -16.60 -8.35 -0.81
N HIS A 183 -15.96 -9.18 0.01
CA HIS A 183 -16.62 -9.93 1.08
C HIS A 183 -17.24 -9.01 2.14
N LEU A 184 -16.50 -7.99 2.58
CA LEU A 184 -17.00 -6.98 3.51
C LEU A 184 -18.17 -6.20 2.91
N PHE A 185 -18.02 -5.72 1.69
CA PHE A 185 -19.06 -4.95 1.00
C PHE A 185 -20.35 -5.77 0.80
N GLN A 186 -20.22 -7.05 0.41
CA GLN A 186 -21.35 -7.97 0.29
C GLN A 186 -22.04 -8.21 1.65
N SER A 187 -21.26 -8.39 2.71
CA SER A 187 -21.80 -8.57 4.08
C SER A 187 -22.57 -7.32 4.55
N PHE A 188 -22.04 -6.12 4.30
CA PHE A 188 -22.73 -4.87 4.62
C PHE A 188 -23.99 -4.65 3.78
N SER A 189 -23.97 -5.01 2.49
CA SER A 189 -25.13 -4.91 1.58
C SER A 189 -26.23 -5.93 1.90
N SER A 190 -25.86 -7.14 2.35
CA SER A 190 -26.81 -8.17 2.79
C SER A 190 -27.49 -7.81 4.11
N ASN A 191 -26.79 -7.11 5.00
CA ASN A 191 -27.35 -6.67 6.28
C ASN A 191 -28.32 -5.47 6.12
N SER A 192 -28.10 -4.60 5.14
CA SER A 192 -29.01 -3.48 4.85
C SER A 192 -30.30 -3.91 4.13
N THR A 193 -30.28 -5.04 3.41
CA THR A 193 -31.48 -5.62 2.78
C THR A 193 -32.41 -6.32 3.78
N THR A 194 -31.89 -6.81 4.92
CA THR A 194 -32.71 -7.47 5.96
C THR A 194 -33.57 -6.47 6.76
N THR A 195 -33.28 -5.17 6.71
CA THR A 195 -34.11 -4.12 7.36
C THR A 195 -35.20 -3.55 6.44
N THR A 196 -35.29 -4.00 5.18
CA THR A 196 -36.27 -3.49 4.20
C THR A 196 -36.85 -4.59 3.29
N ALA A 197 -37.15 -5.76 3.87
CA ALA A 197 -37.86 -6.82 3.17
C ALA A 197 -39.39 -6.58 3.17
N THR A 198 -39.84 -5.67 2.30
CA THR A 198 -41.05 -5.86 1.48
C THR A 198 -40.77 -5.27 0.11
N GLY A 199 -40.59 -6.14 -0.90
CA GLY A 199 -40.64 -5.72 -2.31
C GLY A 199 -39.54 -6.28 -3.20
N THR A 200 -39.79 -7.49 -3.70
CA THR A 200 -39.53 -8.00 -5.08
C THR A 200 -38.12 -7.95 -5.68
N ILE A 201 -37.67 -9.19 -5.96
CA ILE A 201 -36.61 -9.70 -6.82
C ILE A 201 -36.54 -8.98 -8.17
N ASP A 202 -35.34 -8.67 -8.65
CA ASP A 202 -34.98 -8.85 -10.06
C ASP A 202 -33.46 -8.92 -10.29
N SER A 203 -33.10 -9.91 -11.09
CA SER A 203 -31.76 -10.33 -11.49
C SER A 203 -31.19 -9.46 -12.62
N ASN A 204 -29.93 -9.07 -12.53
CA ASN A 204 -28.94 -8.87 -13.61
C ASN A 204 -28.02 -7.67 -13.35
N SER A 205 -26.72 -7.94 -13.15
CA SER A 205 -25.61 -7.08 -13.58
C SER A 205 -24.26 -7.71 -13.21
N ASN A 206 -23.97 -8.87 -13.83
CA ASN A 206 -22.59 -9.24 -14.13
C ASN A 206 -22.14 -8.31 -15.27
N GLU A 207 -21.23 -7.36 -15.04
CA GLU A 207 -20.22 -6.93 -16.06
C GLU A 207 -19.26 -5.80 -15.66
N ASN A 208 -19.43 -5.08 -14.54
CA ASN A 208 -18.55 -3.92 -14.26
C ASN A 208 -17.44 -4.13 -13.19
N LEU A 209 -17.06 -5.38 -12.90
CA LEU A 209 -16.23 -5.71 -11.72
C LEU A 209 -14.74 -6.04 -12.01
N THR A 210 -14.19 -5.62 -13.15
CA THR A 210 -12.81 -6.00 -13.56
C THR A 210 -11.84 -4.82 -13.71
N ALA A 211 -12.29 -3.56 -13.59
CA ALA A 211 -11.43 -2.39 -13.82
C ALA A 211 -10.75 -1.79 -12.58
N ALA A 212 -11.11 -2.23 -11.35
CA ALA A 212 -10.57 -1.68 -10.10
C ALA A 212 -9.48 -2.56 -9.42
N ALA A 213 -9.04 -3.62 -10.10
CA ALA A 213 -8.39 -4.78 -9.48
C ALA A 213 -6.91 -5.01 -9.89
N THR A 214 -6.29 -4.03 -10.56
CA THR A 214 -5.00 -4.21 -11.24
C THR A 214 -4.04 -3.04 -10.99
N ALA A 215 -4.05 -2.50 -9.76
CA ALA A 215 -3.22 -1.36 -9.37
C ALA A 215 -2.47 -1.56 -8.04
N ASN A 216 -2.54 -2.76 -7.43
CA ASN A 216 -2.07 -2.97 -6.05
C ASN A 216 -1.06 -4.11 -5.91
N ALA A 217 -0.50 -4.61 -7.02
CA ALA A 217 0.56 -5.61 -7.04
C ALA A 217 1.88 -5.03 -7.58
N SER A 218 2.39 -3.91 -7.05
CA SER A 218 3.85 -3.63 -7.13
C SER A 218 4.33 -2.61 -6.09
N SER A 219 4.19 -2.86 -4.78
CA SER A 219 4.97 -2.09 -3.79
C SER A 219 5.08 -2.78 -2.44
N LEU A 220 5.96 -3.78 -2.36
CA LEU A 220 6.43 -4.27 -1.08
C LEU A 220 7.41 -3.25 -0.46
N GLY A 221 6.87 -2.22 0.20
CA GLY A 221 7.65 -1.29 1.01
C GLY A 221 7.30 0.18 0.84
N ALA A 222 6.55 0.68 1.82
CA ALA A 222 6.31 2.08 2.17
C ALA A 222 5.13 2.78 1.47
N GLY A 223 4.18 3.18 2.31
CA GLY A 223 3.22 4.23 2.05
C GLY A 223 1.79 3.76 1.91
N GLN A 224 1.05 3.80 3.03
CA GLN A 224 -0.40 3.93 2.98
C GLN A 224 -0.75 5.15 2.12
N ASN A 225 -1.50 4.92 1.04
CA ASN A 225 -2.14 5.99 0.29
C ASN A 225 -3.65 5.84 0.43
N THR A 226 -4.22 6.69 1.26
CA THR A 226 -5.63 7.08 1.21
C THR A 226 -5.85 8.15 0.14
N SER A 227 -6.94 7.95 -0.62
CA SER A 227 -7.69 8.91 -1.45
C SER A 227 -7.04 9.33 -2.79
N SER A 228 -7.73 9.38 -3.94
CA SER A 228 -9.16 9.31 -4.26
C SER A 228 -9.36 9.36 -5.79
N ALA A 229 -10.56 8.98 -6.23
CA ALA A 229 -11.07 8.84 -7.59
C ALA A 229 -10.95 10.06 -8.55
N SER A 230 -10.77 9.75 -9.84
CA SER A 230 -11.56 10.18 -11.03
C SER A 230 -10.91 9.55 -12.27
N LEU A 231 -11.54 9.12 -13.37
CA LEU A 231 -12.71 9.60 -14.11
C LEU A 231 -13.13 8.50 -15.13
N ALA A 232 -14.42 8.18 -15.26
CA ALA A 232 -15.14 7.97 -16.54
C ALA A 232 -16.54 7.37 -16.31
N SER A 233 -17.53 8.02 -16.94
CA SER A 233 -18.98 7.82 -16.83
C SER A 233 -19.52 6.95 -17.97
N ALA A 234 -20.57 6.14 -17.72
CA ALA A 234 -21.77 6.11 -18.58
C ALA A 234 -22.95 5.27 -17.99
N HIS A 235 -24.12 5.94 -17.89
CA HIS A 235 -25.51 5.47 -17.92
C HIS A 235 -26.27 4.86 -16.70
N THR A 236 -26.85 5.77 -15.90
CA THR A 236 -28.28 5.98 -15.54
C THR A 236 -29.26 4.80 -15.30
N LYS A 237 -29.78 4.71 -14.05
CA LYS A 237 -31.23 4.84 -13.73
C LYS A 237 -31.45 5.20 -12.24
N LYS A 238 -32.59 5.86 -11.97
CA LYS A 238 -32.86 6.83 -10.88
C LYS A 238 -33.85 6.32 -9.81
N LYS A 239 -33.50 6.41 -8.51
CA LYS A 239 -34.33 6.70 -7.29
C LYS A 239 -33.44 6.37 -6.07
N ARG A 240 -33.32 7.10 -4.96
CA ARG A 240 -34.04 8.20 -4.29
C ARG A 240 -32.99 8.89 -3.39
N GLU A 241 -33.11 10.20 -3.17
CA GLU A 241 -32.15 11.01 -2.39
C GLU A 241 -31.81 10.38 -1.04
N SER A 242 -30.55 9.97 -0.87
CA SER A 242 -29.92 9.81 0.44
C SER A 242 -28.62 10.62 0.39
N THR A 243 -28.44 11.44 1.40
CA THR A 243 -27.34 12.40 1.54
C THR A 243 -26.00 11.73 1.25
N VAL A 244 -25.19 12.36 0.40
CA VAL A 244 -23.82 11.96 -0.01
C VAL A 244 -23.00 11.42 1.17
N LEU A 245 -23.21 11.93 2.38
CA LEU A 245 -22.54 11.48 3.60
C LEU A 245 -22.78 9.98 3.96
N HIS A 246 -24.00 9.45 3.77
CA HIS A 246 -24.34 8.08 4.18
C HIS A 246 -23.91 7.00 3.16
N THR A 247 -23.70 7.38 1.90
CA THR A 247 -23.21 6.47 0.85
C THR A 247 -21.69 6.40 0.83
N PHE A 248 -21.00 7.51 1.11
CA PHE A 248 -19.53 7.56 1.08
C PHE A 248 -18.87 6.98 2.34
N TYR A 249 -19.52 7.05 3.50
CA TYR A 249 -18.98 6.50 4.75
C TYR A 249 -18.77 4.97 4.72
N PRO A 250 -19.72 4.12 4.24
CA PRO A 250 -19.54 2.67 4.22
C PRO A 250 -18.46 2.22 3.22
N GLU A 251 -18.32 2.87 2.06
CA GLU A 251 -17.28 2.52 1.09
C GLU A 251 -15.88 2.81 1.64
N ILE A 252 -15.69 3.97 2.27
CA ILE A 252 -14.43 4.36 2.91
C ILE A 252 -14.14 3.42 4.09
N ALA A 253 -15.13 3.13 4.94
CA ALA A 253 -14.97 2.21 6.05
C ALA A 253 -14.60 0.80 5.59
N CYS A 254 -15.28 0.25 4.57
CA CYS A 254 -14.95 -1.05 3.99
C CYS A 254 -13.54 -1.08 3.41
N GLY A 255 -13.11 -0.01 2.74
CA GLY A 255 -11.76 0.12 2.19
C GLY A 255 -10.68 0.20 3.28
N VAL A 256 -10.92 0.93 4.37
CA VAL A 256 -9.99 1.01 5.50
C VAL A 256 -9.90 -0.33 6.23
N ILE A 257 -11.03 -0.96 6.53
CA ILE A 257 -11.09 -2.25 7.22
C ILE A 257 -10.44 -3.35 6.37
N SER A 258 -10.73 -3.41 5.07
CA SER A 258 -10.11 -4.40 4.18
C SER A 258 -8.59 -4.24 4.11
N SER A 259 -8.10 -3.00 4.06
CA SER A 259 -6.67 -2.68 4.06
C SER A 259 -5.99 -3.13 5.36
N ILE A 260 -6.60 -2.87 6.52
CA ILE A 260 -6.09 -3.31 7.82
C ILE A 260 -6.00 -4.84 7.90
N ILE A 261 -7.06 -5.56 7.49
CA ILE A 261 -7.09 -7.03 7.53
C ILE A 261 -6.04 -7.60 6.56
N THR A 262 -5.98 -7.10 5.33
CA THR A 262 -4.99 -7.54 4.33
C THR A 262 -3.58 -7.37 4.84
N ARG A 263 -3.31 -6.22 5.47
CA ARG A 263 -2.01 -5.92 6.03
C ARG A 263 -1.67 -6.81 7.23
N ALA A 264 -2.63 -7.10 8.11
CA ALA A 264 -2.44 -8.02 9.23
C ALA A 264 -2.09 -9.45 8.76
N LEU A 265 -2.71 -9.91 7.67
CA LEU A 265 -2.46 -11.22 7.08
C LEU A 265 -1.12 -11.28 6.33
N SER A 266 -0.71 -10.18 5.70
CA SER A 266 0.51 -10.12 4.88
C SER A 266 1.78 -9.81 5.71
N TYR A 267 1.61 -9.21 6.89
CA TYR A 267 2.67 -8.80 7.81
C TYR A 267 3.75 -9.85 8.12
N PRO A 268 3.42 -11.13 8.41
CA PRO A 268 4.45 -12.13 8.74
C PRO A 268 5.39 -12.39 7.55
N VAL A 269 4.84 -12.42 6.34
CA VAL A 269 5.63 -12.63 5.12
C VAL A 269 6.48 -11.40 4.80
N GLU A 270 5.92 -10.19 4.97
CA GLU A 270 6.68 -8.93 4.82
C GLU A 270 7.90 -8.89 5.76
N THR A 271 7.71 -9.30 7.01
CA THR A 271 8.78 -9.29 8.02
C THR A 271 9.95 -10.20 7.61
N VAL A 272 9.65 -11.41 7.13
CA VAL A 272 10.67 -12.35 6.65
C VAL A 272 11.40 -11.78 5.43
N ILE A 273 10.68 -11.13 4.51
CA ILE A 273 11.26 -10.48 3.34
C ILE A 273 12.22 -9.35 3.74
N TYR A 274 11.84 -8.50 4.70
CA TYR A 274 12.71 -7.42 5.17
C TYR A 274 14.00 -7.93 5.81
N LYS A 275 13.93 -9.02 6.58
CA LYS A 275 15.12 -9.68 7.11
C LYS A 275 16.04 -10.20 5.99
N LEU A 276 15.46 -10.88 4.97
CA LEU A 276 16.20 -11.36 3.80
C LEU A 276 16.82 -10.22 2.98
N MET A 277 16.12 -9.09 2.84
CA MET A 277 16.61 -7.91 2.12
C MET A 277 17.86 -7.31 2.80
N VAL A 278 17.91 -7.34 4.13
CA VAL A 278 18.96 -6.67 4.92
C VAL A 278 20.15 -7.60 5.23
N GLN A 279 19.95 -8.91 5.26
CA GLN A 279 20.96 -9.91 5.63
C GLN A 279 22.36 -9.69 5.03
N ASP A 280 22.48 -9.63 3.70
CA ASP A 280 23.78 -9.61 3.01
C ASP A 280 24.31 -8.19 2.74
N THR A 281 23.81 -7.19 3.47
CA THR A 281 24.12 -5.77 3.22
C THR A 281 25.23 -5.25 4.13
N GLY A 282 25.61 -6.00 5.17
CA GLY A 282 26.55 -5.55 6.21
C GLY A 282 25.94 -4.52 7.18
N VAL A 283 24.66 -4.19 7.04
CA VAL A 283 23.97 -3.24 7.94
C VAL A 283 23.73 -3.86 9.31
N LEU A 284 23.57 -5.17 9.40
CA LEU A 284 23.36 -5.87 10.67
C LEU A 284 24.70 -6.14 11.34
N ALA A 285 24.81 -5.82 12.64
CA ALA A 285 26.02 -6.10 13.42
C ALA A 285 26.25 -7.62 13.60
N VAL A 286 25.17 -8.41 13.59
CA VAL A 286 25.22 -9.88 13.61
C VAL A 286 24.99 -10.39 12.20
N ASN A 287 25.96 -11.15 11.69
CA ASN A 287 25.89 -11.73 10.37
C ASN A 287 24.85 -12.87 10.37
N THR A 288 23.61 -12.56 10.06
CA THR A 288 22.58 -13.57 9.83
C THR A 288 22.85 -14.19 8.45
N ASN A 289 22.85 -15.51 8.34
CA ASN A 289 23.05 -16.18 7.05
C ASN A 289 21.90 -17.18 6.81
N TYR A 290 20.78 -16.68 6.31
CA TYR A 290 19.64 -17.50 5.91
C TYR A 290 19.91 -18.10 4.53
N LYS A 291 19.74 -19.42 4.41
CA LYS A 291 19.92 -20.15 3.14
C LYS A 291 18.78 -19.93 2.14
N GLY A 292 17.68 -19.33 2.60
CA GLY A 292 16.50 -19.04 1.79
C GLY A 292 15.31 -18.61 2.65
N PHE A 293 14.16 -18.42 2.00
CA PHE A 293 12.93 -17.94 2.66
C PHE A 293 12.47 -18.86 3.80
N LEU A 294 12.37 -20.17 3.55
CA LEU A 294 11.92 -21.14 4.56
C LEU A 294 12.90 -21.28 5.73
N ASP A 295 14.20 -21.11 5.50
CA ASP A 295 15.22 -21.12 6.56
C ASP A 295 15.05 -19.90 7.47
N CYS A 296 14.78 -18.73 6.89
CA CYS A 296 14.48 -17.51 7.66
C CYS A 296 13.20 -17.65 8.49
N VAL A 297 12.13 -18.24 7.93
CA VAL A 297 10.89 -18.55 8.68
C VAL A 297 11.19 -19.48 9.85
N LYS A 298 11.94 -20.56 9.59
CA LYS A 298 12.29 -21.57 10.60
C LYS A 298 13.08 -20.93 11.74
N ARG A 299 14.14 -20.18 11.44
CA ARG A 299 14.95 -19.52 12.48
C ARG A 299 14.17 -18.47 13.24
N THR A 300 13.36 -17.65 12.56
CA THR A 300 12.49 -16.69 13.25
C THR A 300 11.55 -17.38 14.25
N TRP A 301 11.01 -18.55 13.88
CA TRP A 301 10.16 -19.34 14.76
C TRP A 301 10.90 -19.87 16.00
N TYR A 302 12.06 -20.52 15.80
CA TYR A 302 12.77 -21.20 16.88
C TYR A 302 13.67 -20.29 17.73
N GLU A 303 14.28 -19.25 17.14
CA GLU A 303 15.31 -18.42 17.79
C GLU A 303 14.75 -17.10 18.33
N GLU A 304 13.69 -16.54 17.76
CA GLU A 304 13.21 -15.18 18.11
C GLU A 304 11.91 -15.16 18.95
N GLY A 305 11.26 -16.30 19.16
CA GLY A 305 10.09 -16.41 20.04
C GLY A 305 8.75 -16.75 19.36
N GLY A 306 8.79 -17.59 18.31
CA GLY A 306 7.59 -18.19 17.71
C GLY A 306 6.71 -17.20 16.94
N TRP A 307 5.38 -17.31 17.11
CA TRP A 307 4.41 -16.56 16.30
C TRP A 307 4.48 -15.04 16.50
N LYS A 308 4.91 -14.59 17.69
CA LYS A 308 5.05 -13.17 18.02
C LYS A 308 6.24 -12.51 17.32
N ALA A 309 7.28 -13.27 16.98
CA ALA A 309 8.46 -12.77 16.28
C ALA A 309 8.20 -12.38 14.82
N PHE A 310 7.03 -12.74 14.26
CA PHE A 310 6.59 -12.31 12.94
C PHE A 310 5.82 -10.98 12.93
N TYR A 311 5.46 -10.45 14.10
CA TYR A 311 4.74 -9.17 14.23
C TYR A 311 5.56 -8.04 14.91
N PRO A 312 6.89 -7.93 14.70
CA PRO A 312 7.69 -6.90 15.34
C PRO A 312 7.28 -5.52 14.84
N GLY A 313 7.06 -4.58 15.75
CA GLY A 313 6.63 -3.22 15.41
C GLY A 313 5.15 -3.11 15.00
N TRP A 314 4.31 -4.11 15.30
CA TRP A 314 2.86 -4.01 15.12
C TRP A 314 2.27 -2.82 15.91
N GLY A 315 2.78 -2.55 17.12
CA GLY A 315 2.40 -1.38 17.90
C GLY A 315 2.66 -0.05 17.19
N ILE A 316 3.75 0.05 16.43
CA ILE A 316 4.02 1.21 15.55
C ILE A 316 3.08 1.21 14.34
N GLY A 317 2.72 0.03 13.83
CA GLY A 317 1.70 -0.12 12.80
C GLY A 317 0.32 0.43 13.22
N VAL A 318 -0.07 0.23 14.49
CA VAL A 318 -1.30 0.84 15.05
C VAL A 318 -1.18 2.36 15.09
N LEU A 319 -0.02 2.91 15.45
CA LEU A 319 0.23 4.35 15.40
C LEU A 319 0.13 4.89 13.96
N GLU A 320 0.60 4.15 12.96
CA GLU A 320 0.48 4.49 11.53
C GLU A 320 -1.00 4.58 11.12
N ILE A 321 -1.82 3.60 11.51
CA ILE A 321 -3.27 3.60 11.25
C ILE A 321 -3.94 4.77 11.96
N GLY A 322 -3.58 5.04 13.22
CA GLY A 322 -4.10 6.17 13.99
C GLY A 322 -3.76 7.52 13.34
N MET A 323 -2.53 7.67 12.83
CA MET A 323 -2.12 8.87 12.09
C MET A 323 -2.91 9.02 10.78
N GLY A 324 -3.15 7.92 10.06
CA GLY A 324 -3.99 7.92 8.87
C GLY A 324 -5.42 8.37 9.16
N TYR A 325 -6.00 7.92 10.28
CA TYR A 325 -7.32 8.36 10.74
C TYR A 325 -7.34 9.85 11.10
N LEU A 326 -6.32 10.34 11.81
CA LEU A 326 -6.19 11.77 12.13
C LEU A 326 -6.11 12.65 10.88
N ILE A 327 -5.43 12.18 9.82
CA ILE A 327 -5.35 12.90 8.54
C ILE A 327 -6.72 12.95 7.85
N LEU A 328 -7.48 11.86 7.91
CA LEU A 328 -8.85 11.81 7.38
C LEU A 328 -9.77 12.78 8.11
N GLU A 329 -9.73 12.79 9.44
CA GLU A 329 -10.47 13.76 10.27
C GLU A 329 -10.02 15.19 9.96
N ALA A 330 -8.72 15.48 9.95
CA ALA A 330 -8.21 16.81 9.62
C ALA A 330 -8.65 17.28 8.22
N SER A 331 -8.69 16.37 7.25
CA SER A 331 -9.20 16.65 5.90
C SER A 331 -10.69 16.99 5.92
N TRP A 332 -11.47 16.28 6.73
CA TRP A 332 -12.89 16.56 6.91
C TRP A 332 -13.14 17.92 7.59
N TRP A 333 -12.38 18.24 8.64
CA TRP A 333 -12.40 19.55 9.30
C TRP A 333 -12.00 20.67 8.35
N ALA A 334 -10.95 20.49 7.54
CA ALA A 334 -10.52 21.45 6.53
C ALA A 334 -11.60 21.67 5.46
N TYR A 335 -12.23 20.59 4.98
CA TYR A 335 -13.36 20.67 4.05
C TYR A 335 -14.52 21.46 4.65
N ARG A 336 -14.89 21.18 5.91
CA ARG A 336 -15.96 21.87 6.60
C ARG A 336 -15.65 23.34 6.85
N ALA A 337 -14.41 23.67 7.22
CA ALA A 337 -13.96 25.05 7.41
C ALA A 337 -13.99 25.83 6.09
N THR A 338 -13.61 25.19 4.98
CA THR A 338 -13.65 25.78 3.63
C THR A 338 -15.10 26.03 3.20
N GLN A 339 -16.00 25.06 3.42
CA GLN A 339 -17.43 25.21 3.17
C GLN A 339 -18.07 26.32 4.02
N TRP A 340 -17.68 26.42 5.30
CA TRP A 340 -18.15 27.49 6.18
C TRP A 340 -17.69 28.88 5.72
N LYS A 341 -16.46 29.01 5.19
CA LYS A 341 -15.95 30.28 4.63
C LYS A 341 -16.57 30.63 3.27
N LEU A 342 -16.93 29.63 2.46
CA LEU A 342 -17.58 29.82 1.16
C LEU A 342 -19.09 30.07 1.26
N GLN A 343 -19.71 29.79 2.41
CA GLN A 343 -21.09 30.21 2.70
C GLN A 343 -21.13 31.73 2.89
N VAL A 344 -21.30 32.46 1.79
CA VAL A 344 -21.60 33.89 1.80
C VAL A 344 -22.88 34.10 2.63
N PRO A 345 -22.88 34.94 3.68
CA PRO A 345 -24.10 35.22 4.44
C PRO A 345 -25.11 35.92 3.52
N GLY A 346 -26.10 35.17 3.01
CA GLY A 346 -27.23 35.74 2.25
C GLY A 346 -27.68 35.02 0.99
N THR A 347 -26.95 34.03 0.46
CA THR A 347 -27.42 33.27 -0.71
C THR A 347 -27.74 31.83 -0.34
N SER A 348 -28.88 31.61 0.31
CA SER A 348 -29.48 30.27 0.29
C SER A 348 -29.73 29.88 -1.18
N ASP A 349 -29.42 28.63 -1.51
CA ASP A 349 -29.59 27.95 -2.80
C ASP A 349 -31.01 28.02 -3.43
N THR A 350 -31.96 28.70 -2.79
CA THR A 350 -33.34 28.81 -3.26
C THR A 350 -33.49 29.63 -4.54
N ARG A 351 -32.62 30.62 -4.83
CA ARG A 351 -32.73 31.43 -6.07
C ARG A 351 -32.19 30.71 -7.31
N ALA A 352 -31.04 30.03 -7.21
CA ALA A 352 -30.46 29.29 -8.33
C ALA A 352 -31.36 28.11 -8.73
N VAL A 353 -31.89 27.38 -7.74
CA VAL A 353 -32.84 26.27 -7.95
C VAL A 353 -34.18 26.75 -8.52
N ARG A 354 -34.71 27.89 -8.08
CA ARG A 354 -35.93 28.48 -8.67
C ARG A 354 -35.72 28.96 -10.11
N LYS A 355 -34.54 29.51 -10.42
CA LYS A 355 -34.21 29.97 -11.79
C LYS A 355 -34.09 28.79 -12.75
N ALA A 356 -33.46 27.70 -12.30
CA ALA A 356 -33.38 26.44 -13.05
C ALA A 356 -34.77 25.79 -13.25
N ARG A 357 -35.65 25.84 -12.24
CA ARG A 357 -37.04 25.33 -12.33
C ARG A 357 -37.89 26.12 -13.33
N LYS A 358 -37.80 27.46 -13.31
CA LYS A 358 -38.49 28.33 -14.29
C LYS A 358 -37.97 28.16 -15.73
N LEU A 359 -36.69 27.84 -15.91
CA LEU A 359 -36.12 27.54 -17.23
C LEU A 359 -36.63 26.19 -17.76
N ARG A 360 -36.80 25.20 -16.88
CA ARG A 360 -37.34 23.88 -17.24
C ARG A 360 -38.84 23.91 -17.57
N GLU A 361 -39.62 24.76 -16.93
CA GLU A 361 -41.05 24.97 -17.22
C GLU A 361 -41.31 25.80 -18.50
N ARG A 362 -40.27 26.44 -19.07
CA ARG A 362 -40.37 27.16 -20.36
C ARG A 362 -39.91 26.33 -21.56
N LEU A 363 -39.30 25.17 -21.32
CA LEU A 363 -38.75 24.27 -22.34
C LEU A 363 -39.55 22.96 -22.47
N LEU A 364 -40.61 22.82 -21.68
CA LEU A 364 -41.72 21.88 -21.83
C LEU A 364 -42.95 22.71 -22.19
#